data_AF-Q468N9-F1
#
_entry.id   AF-Q468N9-F1
#
_cell.length_a   1.000
_cell.length_b   1.000
_cell.length_c   1.000
_cell.angle_alpha   90.00
_cell.angle_beta   90.00
_cell.angle_gamma   90.00
#
_symmetry.space_group_name_H-M   'P 1'
#
loop_
_entity.id
_entity.type
_entity.pdbx_description
1 polymer ?
#
loop_
_entity_poly.entity_id
_entity_poly.type
_entity_poly.pdbx_seq_one_letter_code
_entity_poly.pdbx_strand_id
1 'polypeptide(L)'
;MKFWLLKAAGTLEDEELILENSVITIGWAEFPDLSGVRNEVQVKKIMLEKYPGMQEERSSAWTGEIYSFITKIKKGDLVAVPLKTRNEMLIGKVTGDYEYRQISDFIRHIRSVSWSKTIPKGDFEEEYDVDLSTPEALSLIEADPEKFSETTEIKNLGVLLEELNFTFNELGSLKERLLELTYRLAETEEISEVRKIAAEMEKMLKEK
;
A
#
# COMPACT_ATOMS: atom_id res chain seq x y z
N MET A 1 -8.21 -8.41 -17.11
CA MET A 1 -7.64 -7.95 -15.83
C MET A 1 -6.24 -8.50 -15.74
N LYS A 2 -5.26 -7.68 -15.39
CA LYS A 2 -3.85 -8.06 -15.21
C LYS A 2 -3.42 -7.81 -13.77
N PHE A 3 -2.32 -8.42 -13.35
CA PHE A 3 -1.71 -8.15 -12.05
C PHE A 3 -0.28 -7.66 -12.23
N TRP A 4 0.02 -6.51 -11.66
CA TRP A 4 1.30 -5.81 -11.84
C TRP A 4 2.07 -5.76 -10.52
N LEU A 5 3.36 -6.11 -10.56
CA LEU A 5 4.28 -5.83 -9.46
C LEU A 5 4.93 -4.47 -9.71
N LEU A 6 4.88 -3.57 -8.73
CA LEU A 6 5.39 -2.21 -8.84
C LEU A 6 6.26 -1.83 -7.66
N LYS A 7 7.58 -1.78 -7.87
CA LYS A 7 8.61 -1.49 -6.87
C LYS A 7 8.96 0.00 -6.85
N ALA A 8 8.00 0.86 -6.49
CA ALA A 8 8.18 2.31 -6.61
C ALA A 8 8.30 3.09 -5.30
N ALA A 9 8.07 2.44 -4.14
CA ALA A 9 8.27 3.09 -2.85
C ALA A 9 9.77 3.19 -2.54
N GLY A 10 10.34 4.40 -2.59
CA GLY A 10 11.76 4.66 -2.35
C GLY A 10 12.11 4.67 -0.87
N THR A 11 11.26 5.35 -0.10
CA THR A 11 11.45 5.74 1.31
C THR A 11 10.18 5.48 2.15
N LEU A 12 10.27 5.59 3.48
CA LEU A 12 9.11 5.52 4.37
C LEU A 12 8.05 6.58 4.04
N GLU A 13 8.50 7.81 3.75
CA GLU A 13 7.61 8.93 3.43
C GLU A 13 6.82 8.66 2.15
N ASP A 14 7.45 8.05 1.14
CA ASP A 14 6.75 7.67 -0.09
C ASP A 14 5.66 6.62 0.18
N GLU A 15 5.91 5.66 1.08
CA GLU A 15 4.94 4.61 1.44
C GLU A 15 3.71 5.19 2.13
N GLU A 16 3.92 6.11 3.08
CA GLU A 16 2.85 6.79 3.79
C GLU A 16 2.00 7.60 2.80
N LEU A 17 2.62 8.37 1.90
CA LEU A 17 1.91 9.14 0.88
C LEU A 17 1.12 8.27 -0.10
N ILE A 18 1.67 7.13 -0.53
CA ILE A 18 1.01 6.12 -1.39
C ILE A 18 -0.27 5.60 -0.73
N LEU A 19 -0.20 5.30 0.57
CA LEU A 19 -1.33 4.82 1.36
C LEU A 19 -2.38 5.92 1.58
N GLU A 20 -1.97 7.07 2.10
CA GLU A 20 -2.85 8.20 2.42
C GLU A 20 -3.61 8.72 1.19
N ASN A 21 -2.92 8.84 0.05
CA ASN A 21 -3.53 9.32 -1.18
C ASN A 21 -4.20 8.21 -2.00
N SER A 22 -4.04 6.94 -1.59
CA SER A 22 -4.57 5.78 -2.32
C SER A 22 -4.12 5.77 -3.79
N VAL A 23 -2.81 5.89 -4.01
CA VAL A 23 -2.20 5.96 -5.34
C VAL A 23 -1.02 5.01 -5.44
N ILE A 24 -0.72 4.59 -6.67
CA ILE A 24 0.59 4.05 -7.03
C ILE A 24 1.38 5.07 -7.83
N THR A 25 2.70 5.02 -7.73
CA THR A 25 3.63 5.82 -8.52
C THR A 25 4.63 4.91 -9.24
N ILE A 26 5.27 5.40 -10.29
CA ILE A 26 6.42 4.72 -10.92
C ILE A 26 7.75 5.38 -10.55
N GLY A 27 7.74 6.54 -9.88
CA GLY A 27 8.93 7.35 -9.65
C GLY A 27 9.17 8.37 -10.77
N TRP A 28 10.43 8.67 -11.07
CA TRP A 28 10.86 9.64 -12.11
C TRP A 28 10.14 10.99 -12.05
N ALA A 29 9.91 11.55 -10.87
CA ALA A 29 9.20 12.82 -10.70
C ALA A 29 9.87 14.00 -11.42
N GLU A 30 11.14 13.91 -11.77
CA GLU A 30 11.86 14.89 -12.56
C GLU A 30 11.45 14.91 -14.05
N PHE A 31 10.68 13.92 -14.51
CA PHE A 31 10.14 13.88 -15.86
C PHE A 31 8.93 14.82 -16.00
N PRO A 32 8.74 15.40 -17.20
CA PRO A 32 7.54 16.19 -17.50
C PRO A 32 6.30 15.29 -17.56
N ASP A 33 5.11 15.88 -17.64
CA ASP A 33 3.87 15.14 -17.91
C ASP A 33 4.01 14.25 -19.17
N LEU A 34 3.72 12.96 -19.01
CA LEU A 34 3.85 11.95 -20.05
C LEU A 34 2.49 11.56 -20.67
N SER A 35 1.40 12.26 -20.31
CA SER A 35 0.05 12.03 -20.84
C SER A 35 -0.01 12.09 -22.36
N GLY A 36 0.87 12.89 -22.99
CA GLY A 36 0.95 13.06 -24.44
C GLY A 36 1.76 11.99 -25.17
N VAL A 37 2.41 11.07 -24.47
CA VAL A 37 3.32 10.10 -25.08
C VAL A 37 2.55 9.01 -25.84
N ARG A 38 2.92 8.79 -27.10
CA ARG A 38 2.25 7.84 -28.01
C ARG A 38 3.02 6.55 -28.27
N ASN A 39 4.31 6.51 -27.95
CA ASN A 39 5.18 5.37 -28.16
C ASN A 39 6.40 5.41 -27.24
N GLU A 40 7.07 4.26 -27.10
CA GLU A 40 8.27 4.11 -26.26
C GLU A 40 9.41 5.03 -26.72
N VAL A 41 9.53 5.34 -28.02
CA VAL A 41 10.58 6.23 -28.55
C VAL A 41 10.50 7.63 -27.93
N GLN A 42 9.30 8.14 -27.68
CA GLN A 42 9.12 9.45 -27.03
C GLN A 42 9.54 9.42 -25.56
N VAL A 43 9.22 8.34 -24.82
CA VAL A 43 9.72 8.16 -23.44
C VAL A 43 11.25 8.07 -23.44
N LYS A 44 11.82 7.28 -24.35
CA LYS A 44 13.27 7.10 -24.47
C LYS A 44 13.99 8.41 -24.77
N LYS A 45 13.40 9.27 -25.60
CA LYS A 45 13.94 10.61 -25.88
C LYS A 45 14.02 11.45 -24.60
N ILE A 46 12.94 11.50 -23.81
CA ILE A 46 12.90 12.22 -22.53
C ILE A 46 13.94 11.64 -21.55
N MET A 47 14.05 10.31 -21.49
CA MET A 47 15.04 9.61 -20.68
C MET A 47 16.47 10.02 -21.02
N LEU A 48 16.85 10.02 -22.30
CA LEU A 48 18.20 10.36 -22.76
C LEU A 48 18.51 11.87 -22.65
N GLU A 49 17.49 12.73 -22.72
CA GLU A 49 17.64 14.16 -22.44
C GLU A 49 17.95 14.42 -20.96
N LYS A 50 17.30 13.68 -20.04
CA LYS A 50 17.52 13.79 -18.59
C LYS A 50 18.79 13.08 -18.12
N TYR A 51 19.15 11.97 -18.76
CA TYR A 51 20.31 11.16 -18.42
C TYR A 51 21.23 10.92 -19.62
N PRO A 52 21.99 11.96 -20.06
CA PRO A 52 22.91 11.81 -21.18
C PRO A 52 23.96 10.73 -20.90
N GLY A 53 24.14 9.81 -21.85
CA GLY A 53 25.15 8.74 -21.75
C GLY A 53 24.70 7.50 -20.97
N MET A 54 23.40 7.37 -20.66
CA MET A 54 22.85 6.12 -20.12
C MET A 54 23.07 4.95 -21.09
N GLN A 55 23.38 3.77 -20.55
CA GLN A 55 23.54 2.54 -21.33
C GLN A 55 22.25 2.17 -22.06
N GLU A 56 22.40 1.66 -23.28
CA GLU A 56 21.28 1.39 -24.20
C GLU A 56 20.31 0.36 -23.63
N GLU A 57 20.81 -0.72 -23.04
CA GLU A 57 19.99 -1.78 -22.44
C GLU A 57 19.17 -1.25 -21.27
N ARG A 58 19.81 -0.49 -20.36
CA ARG A 58 19.15 0.11 -19.18
C ARG A 58 18.10 1.13 -19.60
N SER A 59 18.45 2.01 -20.53
CA SER A 59 17.52 3.03 -21.01
C SER A 59 16.28 2.42 -21.67
N SER A 60 16.46 1.31 -22.40
CA SER A 60 15.35 0.60 -23.05
C SER A 60 14.46 -0.12 -22.04
N ALA A 61 15.03 -0.74 -21.01
CA ALA A 61 14.28 -1.37 -19.93
C ALA A 61 13.40 -0.35 -19.19
N TRP A 62 13.99 0.74 -18.67
CA TRP A 62 13.26 1.78 -17.95
C TRP A 62 12.21 2.48 -18.82
N THR A 63 12.53 2.69 -20.10
CA THR A 63 11.56 3.22 -21.07
C THR A 63 10.34 2.31 -21.16
N GLY A 64 10.55 0.99 -21.26
CA GLY A 64 9.48 0.01 -21.33
C GLY A 64 8.62 -0.02 -20.07
N GLU A 65 9.23 0.08 -18.89
CA GLU A 65 8.53 0.15 -17.60
C GLU A 65 7.66 1.40 -17.49
N ILE A 66 8.25 2.58 -17.71
CA ILE A 66 7.55 3.87 -17.66
C ILE A 66 6.40 3.88 -18.67
N TYR A 67 6.67 3.46 -19.91
CA TYR A 67 5.64 3.41 -20.95
C TYR A 67 4.51 2.45 -20.59
N SER A 68 4.83 1.30 -19.97
CA SER A 68 3.84 0.33 -19.52
C SER A 68 2.98 0.89 -18.38
N PHE A 69 3.58 1.61 -17.43
CA PHE A 69 2.84 2.32 -16.39
C PHE A 69 1.85 3.33 -16.98
N ILE A 70 2.28 4.12 -17.98
CA ILE A 70 1.44 5.17 -18.58
C ILE A 70 0.33 4.58 -19.46
N THR A 71 0.62 3.51 -20.22
CA THR A 71 -0.28 3.07 -21.30
C THR A 71 -0.90 1.70 -21.07
N LYS A 72 -0.21 0.75 -20.44
CA LYS A 72 -0.62 -0.65 -20.35
C LYS A 72 -1.41 -0.99 -19.08
N ILE A 73 -1.09 -0.37 -17.95
CA ILE A 73 -1.89 -0.49 -16.72
C ILE A 73 -3.25 0.17 -16.96
N LYS A 74 -4.35 -0.57 -16.69
CA LYS A 74 -5.72 -0.08 -16.89
C LYS A 74 -6.52 -0.10 -15.59
N LYS A 75 -7.59 0.70 -15.56
CA LYS A 75 -8.63 0.59 -14.54
C LYS A 75 -9.13 -0.85 -14.46
N GLY A 76 -9.21 -1.38 -13.24
CA GLY A 76 -9.62 -2.74 -12.95
C GLY A 76 -8.47 -3.74 -12.85
N ASP A 77 -7.24 -3.40 -13.26
CA ASP A 77 -6.06 -4.23 -13.00
C ASP A 77 -5.72 -4.25 -11.51
N LEU A 78 -5.08 -5.32 -11.06
CA LEU A 78 -4.50 -5.43 -9.73
C LEU A 78 -3.07 -4.91 -9.75
N VAL A 79 -2.62 -4.39 -8.61
CA VAL A 79 -1.24 -3.96 -8.38
C VAL A 79 -0.77 -4.43 -7.02
N ALA A 80 0.48 -4.91 -6.97
CA ALA A 80 1.19 -5.29 -5.77
C ALA A 80 2.38 -4.35 -5.58
N VAL A 81 2.53 -3.77 -4.40
CA VAL A 81 3.62 -2.85 -4.05
C VAL A 81 4.34 -3.40 -2.82
N PRO A 82 5.64 -3.77 -2.92
CA PRO A 82 6.42 -4.11 -1.75
C PRO A 82 6.66 -2.86 -0.92
N LEU A 83 6.32 -2.93 0.37
CA LEU A 83 6.76 -1.94 1.35
C LEU A 83 8.21 -2.25 1.71
N LYS A 84 9.11 -1.28 1.71
CA LYS A 84 10.49 -1.43 2.16
C LYS A 84 10.60 -1.35 3.67
N THR A 85 9.75 -0.55 4.31
CA THR A 85 9.81 -0.36 5.76
C THR A 85 9.20 -1.52 6.55
N ARG A 86 8.30 -2.26 5.91
CA ARG A 86 7.62 -3.43 6.47
C ARG A 86 7.92 -4.63 5.59
N ASN A 87 8.01 -5.84 6.15
CA ASN A 87 8.23 -7.05 5.36
C ASN A 87 6.93 -7.53 4.66
N GLU A 88 6.22 -6.59 4.03
CA GLU A 88 4.84 -6.73 3.57
C GLU A 88 4.66 -6.26 2.12
N MET A 89 3.59 -6.75 1.49
CA MET A 89 3.10 -6.43 0.17
C MET A 89 1.72 -5.80 0.28
N LEU A 90 1.56 -4.60 -0.25
CA LEU A 90 0.25 -3.99 -0.46
C LEU A 90 -0.34 -4.48 -1.76
N ILE A 91 -1.59 -4.92 -1.73
CA ILE A 91 -2.34 -5.32 -2.92
C ILE A 91 -3.58 -4.45 -3.03
N GLY A 92 -3.83 -3.98 -4.24
CA GLY A 92 -5.00 -3.15 -4.53
C GLY A 92 -5.42 -3.22 -5.98
N LYS A 93 -6.55 -2.60 -6.28
CA LYS A 93 -7.14 -2.52 -7.62
C LYS A 93 -7.03 -1.10 -8.17
N VAL A 94 -6.52 -0.95 -9.38
CA VAL A 94 -6.41 0.34 -10.06
C VAL A 94 -7.81 0.90 -10.38
N THR A 95 -8.09 2.11 -9.90
CA THR A 95 -9.38 2.80 -10.07
C THR A 95 -9.29 4.00 -11.02
N GLY A 96 -8.08 4.53 -11.22
CA GLY A 96 -7.80 5.71 -12.03
C GLY A 96 -7.02 5.45 -13.32
N ASP A 97 -7.13 6.38 -14.27
CA ASP A 97 -6.20 6.45 -15.39
C ASP A 97 -4.87 7.07 -14.92
N TYR A 98 -3.89 7.18 -15.82
CA TYR A 98 -2.66 7.90 -15.52
C TYR A 98 -2.96 9.38 -15.27
N GLU A 99 -2.37 9.93 -14.23
CA GLU A 99 -2.46 11.34 -13.86
C GLU A 99 -1.06 11.88 -13.55
N TYR A 100 -0.79 13.10 -14.01
CA TYR A 100 0.38 13.88 -13.61
C TYR A 100 -0.01 14.92 -12.57
N ARG A 101 0.27 14.64 -11.30
CA ARG A 101 -0.07 15.52 -10.17
C ARG A 101 1.02 15.44 -9.12
N GLN A 102 1.53 16.59 -8.69
CA GLN A 102 2.52 16.67 -7.62
C GLN A 102 1.88 16.33 -6.27
N ILE A 103 2.27 15.20 -5.69
CA ILE A 103 1.95 14.81 -4.30
C ILE A 103 3.16 15.14 -3.41
N SER A 104 4.38 14.85 -3.90
CA SER A 104 5.64 15.24 -3.28
C SER A 104 6.69 15.54 -4.36
N ASP A 105 7.91 15.87 -3.95
CA ASP A 105 9.02 16.04 -4.89
C ASP A 105 9.43 14.74 -5.59
N PHE A 106 9.03 13.58 -5.05
CA PHE A 106 9.32 12.25 -5.60
C PHE A 106 8.11 11.59 -6.27
N ILE A 107 6.89 12.07 -6.01
CA ILE A 107 5.65 11.49 -6.50
C ILE A 107 4.92 12.48 -7.39
N ARG A 108 4.97 12.24 -8.70
CA ARG A 108 4.22 13.02 -9.71
C ARG A 108 3.45 12.19 -10.73
N HIS A 109 3.98 11.01 -11.08
CA HIS A 109 3.39 10.10 -12.04
C HIS A 109 2.56 9.05 -11.32
N ILE A 110 1.25 9.24 -11.28
CA ILE A 110 0.38 8.46 -10.39
C ILE A 110 -0.77 7.76 -11.11
N ARG A 111 -1.33 6.76 -10.44
CA ARG A 111 -2.65 6.19 -10.73
C ARG A 111 -3.38 5.94 -9.42
N SER A 112 -4.68 6.24 -9.36
CA SER A 112 -5.51 5.92 -8.20
C SER A 112 -5.73 4.42 -8.05
N VAL A 113 -5.74 3.96 -6.81
CA VAL A 113 -5.88 2.55 -6.42
C VAL A 113 -6.84 2.45 -5.24
N SER A 114 -7.59 1.36 -5.16
CA SER A 114 -8.29 0.95 -3.94
C SER A 114 -7.53 -0.21 -3.33
N TRP A 115 -6.89 0.02 -2.18
CA TRP A 115 -6.17 -1.03 -1.45
C TRP A 115 -7.17 -2.06 -0.89
N SER A 116 -6.83 -3.35 -0.99
CA SER A 116 -7.71 -4.45 -0.57
C SER A 116 -7.10 -5.33 0.52
N LYS A 117 -5.81 -5.69 0.41
CA LYS A 117 -5.14 -6.51 1.42
C LYS A 117 -3.65 -6.17 1.55
N THR A 118 -3.11 -6.51 2.71
CA THR A 118 -1.67 -6.52 2.98
C THR A 118 -1.27 -7.93 3.37
N ILE A 119 -0.22 -8.48 2.76
CA ILE A 119 0.28 -9.83 3.09
C ILE A 119 1.80 -9.79 3.28
N PRO A 120 2.41 -10.74 4.04
CA PRO A 120 3.86 -10.85 4.13
C PRO A 120 4.51 -11.06 2.75
N LYS A 121 5.74 -10.56 2.57
CA LYS A 121 6.48 -10.73 1.30
C LYS A 121 6.73 -12.19 0.94
N GLY A 122 7.12 -13.02 1.91
CA GLY A 122 7.38 -14.44 1.66
C GLY A 122 6.14 -15.16 1.15
N ASP A 123 4.99 -14.92 1.79
CA ASP A 123 3.70 -15.48 1.37
C ASP A 123 3.34 -15.05 -0.06
N PHE A 124 3.62 -13.79 -0.43
CA PHE A 124 3.41 -13.29 -1.79
C PHE A 124 4.31 -13.97 -2.82
N GLU A 125 5.61 -14.11 -2.51
CA GLU A 125 6.59 -14.77 -3.39
C GLU A 125 6.20 -16.23 -3.64
N GLU A 126 5.76 -16.94 -2.60
CA GLU A 126 5.27 -18.32 -2.70
C GLU A 126 3.93 -18.42 -3.45
N GLU A 127 2.96 -17.56 -3.13
CA GLU A 127 1.62 -17.60 -3.72
C GLU A 127 1.65 -17.29 -5.22
N TYR A 128 2.47 -16.34 -5.66
CA TYR A 128 2.49 -15.85 -7.05
C TYR A 128 3.72 -16.28 -7.86
N ASP A 129 4.64 -17.06 -7.29
CA ASP A 129 5.90 -17.50 -7.93
C ASP A 129 6.71 -16.32 -8.49
N VAL A 130 6.93 -15.31 -7.64
CA VAL A 130 7.59 -14.05 -7.98
C VAL A 130 8.88 -13.91 -7.18
N ASP A 131 9.94 -13.44 -7.83
CA ASP A 131 11.17 -13.02 -7.16
C ASP A 131 11.16 -11.50 -6.92
N LEU A 132 11.07 -11.07 -5.66
CA LEU A 132 11.08 -9.64 -5.33
C LEU A 132 12.48 -9.02 -5.41
N SER A 133 13.55 -9.81 -5.52
CA SER A 133 14.93 -9.34 -5.59
C SER A 133 15.34 -8.80 -6.97
N THR A 134 14.50 -9.02 -8.00
CA THR A 134 14.78 -8.55 -9.35
C THR A 134 14.83 -7.01 -9.43
N PRO A 135 15.65 -6.42 -10.32
CA PRO A 135 15.84 -4.97 -10.34
C PRO A 135 14.71 -4.17 -11.02
N GLU A 136 13.76 -4.83 -11.69
CA GLU A 136 12.70 -4.17 -12.45
C GLU A 136 11.76 -3.38 -11.53
N ALA A 137 11.47 -2.14 -11.92
CA ALA A 137 10.53 -1.29 -11.19
C ALA A 137 9.08 -1.71 -11.44
N LEU A 138 8.78 -2.26 -12.63
CA LEU A 138 7.44 -2.70 -13.01
C LEU A 138 7.50 -4.01 -13.80
N SER A 139 6.79 -5.03 -13.34
CA SER A 139 6.64 -6.29 -14.06
C SER A 139 5.20 -6.79 -14.04
N LEU A 140 4.87 -7.60 -15.05
CA LEU A 140 3.60 -8.32 -15.09
C LEU A 140 3.76 -9.63 -14.31
N ILE A 141 2.81 -9.91 -13.42
CA ILE A 141 2.76 -11.18 -12.70
C ILE A 141 1.94 -12.16 -13.54
N GLU A 142 2.59 -13.23 -13.97
CA GLU A 142 1.94 -14.33 -14.69
C GLU A 142 1.25 -15.26 -13.69
N ALA A 143 0.17 -14.78 -13.07
CA ALA A 143 -0.62 -15.57 -12.14
C ALA A 143 -1.86 -16.17 -12.83
N ASP A 144 -2.28 -17.34 -12.34
CA ASP A 144 -3.50 -18.02 -12.78
C ASP A 144 -4.73 -17.11 -12.55
N PRO A 145 -5.61 -16.93 -13.55
CA PRO A 145 -6.89 -16.25 -13.41
C PRO A 145 -7.67 -16.57 -12.13
N GLU A 146 -7.63 -17.82 -11.65
CA GLU A 146 -8.35 -18.27 -10.46
C GLU A 146 -7.81 -17.66 -9.16
N LYS A 147 -6.50 -17.35 -9.08
CA LYS A 147 -5.89 -16.67 -7.92
C LYS A 147 -6.34 -15.21 -7.78
N PHE A 148 -6.86 -14.60 -8.86
CA PHE A 148 -7.38 -13.24 -8.79
C PHE A 148 -8.79 -13.14 -8.19
N SER A 149 -9.56 -14.24 -8.16
CA SER A 149 -10.93 -14.23 -7.60
C SER A 149 -10.93 -14.00 -6.09
N GLU A 150 -10.01 -14.64 -5.36
CA GLU A 150 -9.91 -14.55 -3.90
C GLU A 150 -9.45 -13.16 -3.43
N THR A 151 -8.67 -12.46 -4.25
CA THR A 151 -8.23 -11.07 -3.97
C THR A 151 -9.29 -10.01 -4.26
N THR A 152 -10.38 -10.39 -4.95
CA THR A 152 -11.44 -9.47 -5.39
C THR A 152 -12.69 -9.55 -4.51
N GLU A 153 -12.69 -10.34 -3.43
CA GLU A 153 -13.70 -10.20 -2.38
C GLU A 153 -13.53 -8.85 -1.69
N ILE A 154 -14.11 -7.82 -2.31
CA ILE A 154 -14.58 -6.65 -1.59
C ILE A 154 -15.47 -7.23 -0.49
N LYS A 155 -14.97 -7.27 0.75
CA LYS A 155 -15.77 -7.67 1.90
C LYS A 155 -17.10 -6.92 1.78
N ASN A 156 -18.21 -7.66 1.70
CA ASN A 156 -19.51 -7.04 1.58
C ASN A 156 -19.66 -6.03 2.72
N LEU A 157 -20.28 -4.87 2.44
CA LEU A 157 -20.56 -3.85 3.46
C LEU A 157 -21.14 -4.45 4.75
N GLY A 158 -21.92 -5.53 4.66
CA GLY A 158 -22.42 -6.27 5.82
C GLY A 158 -21.31 -6.86 6.70
N VAL A 159 -20.30 -7.51 6.11
CA VAL A 159 -19.16 -8.09 6.83
C VAL A 159 -18.31 -6.99 7.46
N LEU A 160 -18.06 -5.90 6.72
CA LEU A 160 -17.33 -4.73 7.27
C LEU A 160 -18.10 -4.06 8.41
N LEU A 161 -19.43 -3.98 8.32
CA LEU A 161 -20.29 -3.47 9.39
C LEU A 161 -20.27 -4.38 10.62
N GLU A 162 -20.25 -5.69 10.43
CA GLU A 162 -20.13 -6.65 11.54
C GLU A 162 -18.78 -6.55 12.24
N GLU A 163 -17.67 -6.48 11.49
CA GLU A 163 -16.34 -6.28 12.05
C GLU A 163 -16.24 -4.95 12.80
N LEU A 164 -16.74 -3.86 12.20
CA LEU A 164 -16.74 -2.54 12.83
C LEU A 164 -17.59 -2.52 14.11
N ASN A 165 -18.79 -3.12 14.07
CA ASN A 165 -19.65 -3.23 15.25
C ASN A 165 -19.02 -4.09 16.34
N PHE A 166 -18.34 -5.18 15.97
CA PHE A 166 -17.59 -6.00 16.90
C PHE A 166 -16.50 -5.18 17.61
N THR A 167 -15.68 -4.44 16.85
CA THR A 167 -14.67 -3.53 17.42
C THR A 167 -15.29 -2.44 18.30
N PHE A 168 -16.46 -1.90 17.92
CA PHE A 168 -17.14 -0.88 18.71
C PHE A 168 -17.68 -1.44 20.04
N ASN A 169 -18.23 -2.66 20.04
CA ASN A 169 -18.68 -3.35 21.25
C ASN A 169 -17.50 -3.67 22.18
N GLU A 170 -16.40 -4.15 21.61
CA GLU A 170 -15.12 -4.38 22.30
C GLU A 170 -14.58 -3.11 22.98
N LEU A 171 -14.71 -1.95 22.32
CA LEU A 171 -14.33 -0.65 22.87
C LEU A 171 -15.31 -0.19 23.97
N GLY A 172 -16.61 -0.43 23.77
CA GLY A 172 -17.65 -0.14 24.76
C GLY A 172 -17.44 -0.90 26.07
N SER A 173 -17.15 -2.20 25.98
CA SER A 173 -16.83 -3.05 27.14
C SER A 173 -15.57 -2.57 27.88
N LEU A 174 -14.52 -2.18 27.13
CA LEU A 174 -13.31 -1.61 27.73
C LEU A 174 -13.62 -0.32 28.50
N LYS A 175 -14.45 0.57 27.92
CA LYS A 175 -14.86 1.83 28.55
C LYS A 175 -15.63 1.60 29.85
N GLU A 176 -16.59 0.68 29.87
CA GLU A 176 -17.39 0.39 31.07
C GLU A 176 -16.50 -0.12 32.21
N ARG A 177 -15.58 -1.03 31.89
CA ARG A 177 -14.66 -1.60 32.88
C ARG A 177 -13.63 -0.59 33.40
N LEU A 178 -13.14 0.31 32.54
CA LEU A 178 -12.31 1.44 32.99
C LEU A 178 -13.11 2.38 33.92
N LEU A 179 -14.38 2.66 33.62
CA LEU A 179 -15.24 3.45 34.50
C LEU A 179 -15.41 2.80 35.88
N GLU A 180 -15.65 1.49 35.93
CA GLU A 180 -15.75 0.72 37.18
C GLU A 180 -14.47 0.84 38.02
N LEU A 181 -13.30 0.65 37.40
CA LEU A 181 -12.01 0.79 38.09
C LEU A 181 -11.78 2.23 38.57
N THR A 182 -12.24 3.22 37.81
CA THR A 182 -12.15 4.63 38.20
C THR A 182 -13.05 4.94 39.41
N TYR A 183 -14.26 4.37 39.48
CA TYR A 183 -15.11 4.47 40.67
C TYR A 183 -14.49 3.79 41.88
N ARG A 184 -13.95 2.57 41.72
CA ARG A 184 -13.24 1.86 42.80
C ARG A 184 -12.04 2.65 43.32
N LEU A 185 -11.31 3.34 42.44
CA LEU A 185 -10.22 4.25 42.83
C LEU A 185 -10.72 5.46 43.63
N ALA A 186 -11.87 6.02 43.27
CA ALA A 186 -12.44 7.18 43.96
C ALA A 186 -12.95 6.84 45.37
N GLU A 187 -13.35 5.58 45.60
CA GLU A 187 -13.91 5.11 46.88
C GLU A 187 -12.87 4.52 47.84
N THR A 188 -11.64 4.22 47.38
CA THR A 188 -10.61 3.59 48.22
C THR A 188 -9.62 4.60 48.78
N GLU A 189 -9.36 4.52 50.09
CA GLU A 189 -8.32 5.30 50.78
C GLU A 189 -7.04 4.47 51.02
N GLU A 190 -7.05 3.18 50.67
CA GLU A 190 -5.94 2.27 50.93
C GLU A 190 -4.94 2.23 49.76
N ILE A 191 -3.72 2.72 50.00
CA ILE A 191 -2.64 2.77 49.00
C ILE A 191 -2.33 1.40 48.38
N SER A 192 -2.50 0.31 49.14
CA SER A 192 -2.27 -1.05 48.66
C SER A 192 -3.28 -1.44 47.56
N GLU A 193 -4.54 -1.03 47.72
CA GLU A 193 -5.64 -1.32 46.81
C GLU A 193 -5.61 -0.41 45.58
N VAL A 194 -5.24 0.87 45.76
CA VAL A 194 -4.94 1.79 44.65
C VAL A 194 -3.91 1.18 43.70
N ARG A 195 -2.83 0.59 44.23
CA ARG A 195 -1.77 -0.04 43.42
C ARG A 195 -2.28 -1.26 42.64
N LYS A 196 -3.17 -2.08 43.23
CA LYS A 196 -3.77 -3.22 42.53
C LYS A 196 -4.67 -2.76 41.39
N ILE A 197 -5.53 -1.76 41.63
CA ILE A 197 -6.43 -1.23 40.61
C ILE A 197 -5.63 -0.60 39.47
N ALA A 198 -4.58 0.17 39.77
CA ALA A 198 -3.70 0.75 38.76
C ALA A 198 -3.01 -0.32 37.90
N ALA A 199 -2.54 -1.42 38.51
CA ALA A 199 -1.94 -2.54 37.77
C ALA A 199 -2.96 -3.27 36.88
N GLU A 200 -4.22 -3.39 37.32
CA GLU A 200 -5.32 -3.95 36.52
C GLU A 200 -5.62 -3.08 35.30
N MET A 201 -5.70 -1.75 35.48
CA MET A 201 -5.88 -0.79 34.38
C MET A 201 -4.72 -0.84 33.39
N GLU A 202 -3.47 -0.90 33.86
CA GLU A 202 -2.28 -0.97 33.01
C GLU A 202 -2.24 -2.26 32.18
N LYS A 203 -2.60 -3.40 32.80
CA LYS A 203 -2.70 -4.68 32.11
C LYS A 203 -3.76 -4.65 31.00
N MET A 204 -4.95 -4.12 31.30
CA MET A 204 -6.04 -4.00 30.34
C MET A 204 -5.69 -3.13 29.13
N LEU A 205 -4.88 -2.07 29.32
CA LEU A 205 -4.45 -1.18 28.24
C LEU A 205 -3.30 -1.75 27.39
N LYS A 206 -2.56 -2.75 27.89
CA LYS A 206 -1.44 -3.40 27.19
C LYS A 206 -1.83 -4.68 26.44
N GLU A 207 -2.91 -5.35 26.85
CA GLU A 207 -3.37 -6.62 26.27
C GLU A 207 -4.36 -6.44 25.09
N LYS A 208 -4.65 -5.19 24.69
CA LYS A 208 -5.39 -4.84 23.46
C LYS A 208 -4.50 -4.11 22.47
#